data_AF-A0A819CPP7-F1
#
_entry.id   AF-A0A819CPP7-F1
#
_cell.length_a   1.000
_cell.length_b   1.000
_cell.length_c   1.000
_cell.angle_alpha   90.00
_cell.angle_beta   90.00
_cell.angle_gamma   90.00
#
_symmetry.space_group_name_H-M   'P 1'
#
loop_
_entity.id
_entity.type
_entity.pdbx_description
1 polymer ?
#
loop_
_entity_poly.entity_id
_entity_poly.type
_entity_poly.pdbx_seq_one_letter_code
_entity_poly.pdbx_strand_id
1 'polypeptide(L)'
;MPVRTYLINRLTDAIYRLNGIEPSHRMPHKEDLRQSFSDHVLFSSDQLPPKVDLQPYMTTVEDQSRIGSCTANSLYNGRVKNTHLPIVTDSRCSMTNAIEALEEFGTCLESIWPYDISRVNKFPSIQAFEKGLKHRIYQALHVKIDLNEMKSCLAQGFPFAFGLRLYTSFD
;
A
#
# COMPACT_ATOMS: atom_id res chain seq x y z
N MET A 1 -21.04 -11.82 -3.97
CA MET A 1 -20.70 -11.48 -2.57
C MET A 1 -19.18 -11.57 -2.42
N PRO A 2 -18.49 -10.62 -1.78
CA PRO A 2 -17.05 -10.75 -1.56
C PRO A 2 -16.76 -11.94 -0.65
N VAL A 3 -15.93 -12.87 -1.13
CA VAL A 3 -15.45 -14.02 -0.36
C VAL A 3 -14.57 -13.47 0.77
N ARG A 4 -14.98 -13.70 2.02
CA ARG A 4 -14.18 -13.32 3.19
C ARG A 4 -13.21 -14.46 3.49
N THR A 5 -11.92 -14.20 3.34
CA THR A 5 -10.87 -15.17 3.63
C THR A 5 -10.39 -15.00 5.08
N TYR A 6 -10.11 -16.09 5.77
CA TYR A 6 -9.58 -16.08 7.14
C TYR A 6 -8.40 -17.05 7.23
N LEU A 7 -7.39 -16.72 8.02
CA LEU A 7 -6.42 -17.66 8.57
C LEU A 7 -6.89 -18.11 9.94
N ILE A 8 -6.59 -19.36 10.27
CA ILE A 8 -6.87 -19.93 11.59
C ILE A 8 -5.57 -20.52 12.10
N ASN A 9 -5.01 -19.92 13.14
CA ASN A 9 -3.90 -20.52 13.87
C ASN A 9 -4.46 -21.70 14.69
N ARG A 10 -4.11 -22.93 14.29
CA ARG A 10 -4.62 -24.17 14.90
C ARG A 10 -4.03 -24.48 16.28
N LEU A 11 -2.96 -23.80 16.69
CA LEU A 11 -2.35 -23.97 18.01
C LEU A 11 -3.03 -23.10 19.06
N THR A 12 -3.57 -21.95 18.65
CA THR A 12 -4.19 -20.96 19.55
C THR A 12 -5.67 -20.74 19.28
N ASP A 13 -6.25 -21.42 18.29
CA ASP A 13 -7.58 -21.17 17.70
C ASP A 13 -7.82 -19.71 17.30
N ALA A 14 -6.76 -18.94 17.08
CA ALA A 14 -6.87 -17.54 16.74
C ALA A 14 -7.25 -17.39 15.26
N ILE A 15 -8.38 -16.74 15.00
CA ILE A 15 -8.85 -16.45 13.65
C ILE A 15 -8.34 -15.05 13.25
N TYR A 16 -7.54 -15.00 12.19
CA TYR A 16 -7.07 -13.78 11.57
C TYR A 16 -7.83 -13.57 10.28
N ARG A 17 -8.47 -12.41 10.12
CA ARG A 17 -9.16 -12.10 8.88
C ARG A 17 -8.14 -11.68 7.83
N LEU A 18 -8.12 -12.39 6.70
CA LEU A 18 -7.38 -11.93 5.54
C LEU A 18 -8.21 -10.91 4.80
N ASN A 19 -7.68 -9.71 4.73
CA ASN A 19 -8.35 -8.58 4.11
C ASN A 19 -8.32 -8.69 2.59
N GLY A 20 -9.38 -8.19 1.93
CA GLY A 20 -9.47 -8.15 0.48
C GLY A 20 -8.89 -6.85 -0.07
N ILE A 21 -7.89 -6.94 -0.93
CA ILE A 21 -7.54 -5.84 -1.84
C ILE A 21 -8.55 -5.88 -2.99
N GLU A 22 -9.17 -4.75 -3.30
CA GLU A 22 -9.93 -4.60 -4.54
C GLU A 22 -8.92 -4.33 -5.67
N PRO A 23 -8.88 -5.17 -6.72
CA PRO A 23 -8.04 -4.91 -7.88
C PRO A 23 -8.33 -3.51 -8.41
N SER A 24 -7.27 -2.76 -8.75
CA SER A 24 -7.52 -1.49 -9.41
C SER A 24 -8.03 -1.74 -10.81
N HIS A 25 -9.26 -1.32 -11.09
CA HIS A 25 -9.83 -1.35 -12.44
C HIS A 25 -9.51 -0.09 -13.25
N ARG A 26 -8.84 0.90 -12.64
CA ARG A 26 -8.51 2.18 -13.26
C ARG A 26 -7.07 2.57 -12.95
N MET A 27 -6.38 3.16 -13.92
CA MET A 27 -5.11 3.83 -13.64
C MET A 27 -5.36 5.16 -12.92
N PRO A 28 -4.43 5.65 -12.07
CA PRO A 28 -4.55 6.93 -11.39
C PRO A 28 -4.90 8.07 -12.36
N HIS A 29 -5.65 9.10 -11.95
CA HIS A 29 -6.12 10.12 -12.89
C HIS A 29 -5.01 11.01 -13.51
N LYS A 30 -3.89 11.21 -12.83
CA LYS A 30 -2.82 12.11 -13.29
C LYS A 30 -1.75 11.38 -14.10
N GLU A 31 -1.28 12.03 -15.15
CA GLU A 31 -0.32 11.47 -16.10
C GLU A 31 0.97 11.00 -15.40
N ASP A 32 1.51 11.80 -14.48
CA ASP A 32 2.72 11.49 -13.71
C ASP A 32 2.57 10.28 -12.76
N LEU A 33 1.32 9.88 -12.46
CA LEU A 33 0.99 8.69 -11.68
C LEU A 33 0.65 7.46 -12.55
N ARG A 34 0.55 7.65 -13.88
CA ARG A 34 0.33 6.57 -14.85
C ARG A 34 1.61 6.08 -15.52
N GLN A 35 2.74 6.70 -15.21
CA GLN A 35 4.00 6.42 -15.88
C GLN A 35 4.42 4.96 -15.66
N SER A 36 4.84 4.32 -16.75
CA SER A 36 5.34 2.95 -16.72
C SER A 36 6.77 2.95 -16.22
N PHE A 37 7.12 2.03 -15.31
CA PHE A 37 8.51 1.87 -14.91
C PHE A 37 9.39 1.35 -16.06
N SER A 38 8.80 0.72 -17.08
CA SER A 38 9.54 0.19 -18.24
C SER A 38 10.48 1.20 -18.91
N ASP A 39 10.13 2.48 -18.97
CA ASP A 39 10.99 3.52 -19.58
C ASP A 39 12.19 3.90 -18.69
N HIS A 40 12.20 3.40 -17.45
CA HIS A 40 13.24 3.61 -16.44
C HIS A 40 14.05 2.33 -16.16
N VAL A 41 13.89 1.26 -16.95
CA VAL A 41 14.70 0.04 -16.78
C VAL A 41 16.14 0.32 -17.23
N LEU A 42 17.07 0.36 -16.27
CA LEU A 42 18.49 0.64 -16.52
C LEU A 42 19.34 -0.61 -16.79
N PHE A 43 18.89 -1.78 -16.34
CA PHE A 43 19.66 -3.02 -16.41
C PHE A 43 19.06 -3.97 -17.43
N SER A 44 19.89 -4.54 -18.30
CA SER A 44 19.53 -5.75 -19.02
C SER A 44 19.55 -6.96 -18.09
N SER A 45 18.93 -8.06 -18.48
CA SER A 45 18.78 -9.25 -17.62
C SER A 45 20.11 -9.85 -17.16
N ASP A 46 21.16 -9.72 -17.97
CA ASP A 46 22.54 -10.14 -17.71
C ASP A 46 23.32 -9.20 -16.79
N GLN A 47 22.87 -7.96 -16.62
CA GLN A 47 23.49 -6.95 -15.75
C GLN A 47 22.91 -6.93 -14.34
N LEU A 48 21.83 -7.67 -14.09
CA LEU A 48 21.17 -7.69 -12.80
C LEU A 48 22.05 -8.35 -11.73
N PRO A 49 22.15 -7.76 -10.53
CA PRO A 49 22.85 -8.40 -9.43
C PRO A 49 22.13 -9.70 -9.03
N PRO A 50 22.86 -10.72 -8.57
CA PRO A 50 22.26 -12.01 -8.18
C PRO A 50 21.37 -11.90 -6.95
N LYS A 51 21.54 -10.86 -6.12
CA LYS A 51 20.76 -10.57 -4.93
C LYS A 51 20.66 -9.06 -4.72
N VAL A 52 19.48 -8.60 -4.31
CA VAL A 52 19.24 -7.24 -3.82
C VAL A 52 18.57 -7.35 -2.45
N ASP A 53 19.00 -6.51 -1.51
CA ASP A 53 18.40 -6.41 -0.18
C ASP A 53 18.21 -4.94 0.17
N LEU A 54 16.94 -4.52 0.25
CA LEU A 54 16.55 -3.15 0.60
C LEU A 54 16.05 -3.04 2.05
N GLN A 55 15.98 -4.15 2.80
CA GLN A 55 15.44 -4.16 4.17
C GLN A 55 16.17 -3.18 5.11
N PRO A 56 17.51 -2.98 5.04
CA PRO A 56 18.20 -2.02 5.89
C PRO A 56 17.74 -0.56 5.76
N TYR A 57 17.05 -0.22 4.66
CA TYR A 57 16.52 1.12 4.39
C TYR A 57 15.03 1.25 4.69
N MET A 58 14.38 0.19 5.16
CA MET A 58 12.95 0.17 5.45
C MET A 58 12.70 0.40 6.94
N THR A 59 11.52 0.93 7.25
CA THR A 59 11.02 1.00 8.63
C THR A 59 10.74 -0.40 9.16
N THR A 60 10.60 -0.51 10.48
CA THR A 60 10.10 -1.73 11.12
C THR A 60 8.74 -2.13 10.55
N VAL A 61 8.45 -3.44 10.56
CA VAL A 61 7.15 -3.95 10.10
C VAL A 61 6.08 -3.56 11.11
N GLU A 62 5.07 -2.83 10.64
CA GLU A 62 3.95 -2.36 11.47
C GLU A 62 2.82 -3.41 11.58
N ASP A 63 2.11 -3.42 12.72
CA ASP A 63 0.97 -4.31 12.94
C ASP A 63 -0.36 -3.65 12.51
N GLN A 64 -0.94 -4.13 11.41
CA GLN A 64 -2.23 -3.66 10.91
C GLN A 64 -3.43 -4.09 11.78
N SER A 65 -3.22 -4.94 12.80
CA SER A 65 -4.25 -5.54 13.63
C SER A 65 -5.33 -6.26 12.80
N ARG A 66 -6.57 -6.32 13.30
CA ARG A 66 -7.65 -7.14 12.73
C ARG A 66 -8.48 -6.46 11.64
N ILE A 67 -8.04 -5.32 11.10
CA ILE A 67 -8.83 -4.54 10.13
C ILE A 67 -8.26 -4.59 8.71
N GLY A 68 -9.12 -4.30 7.73
CA GLY A 68 -8.84 -4.10 6.30
C GLY A 68 -7.92 -2.96 5.93
N SER A 69 -6.87 -2.70 6.70
CA SER A 69 -5.96 -1.58 6.48
C SER A 69 -4.72 -1.90 5.68
N CYS A 70 -4.48 -3.09 5.12
CA CYS A 70 -3.21 -3.35 4.41
C CYS A 70 -2.84 -2.28 3.35
N THR A 71 -3.80 -1.79 2.55
CA THR A 71 -3.60 -0.67 1.60
C THR A 71 -3.55 0.71 2.28
N ALA A 72 -4.00 0.80 3.52
CA ALA A 72 -4.22 2.03 4.28
C ALA A 72 -3.39 2.18 5.57
N ASN A 73 -2.62 1.18 5.99
CA ASN A 73 -1.45 1.30 6.86
C ASN A 73 -0.38 2.09 6.12
N SER A 74 -0.33 1.93 4.80
CA SER A 74 0.35 2.88 3.95
C SER A 74 -0.28 4.27 4.06
N LEU A 75 -1.62 4.37 4.24
CA LEU A 75 -2.42 5.53 3.82
C LEU A 75 -3.76 5.77 4.53
N TYR A 76 -3.71 6.56 5.59
CA TYR A 76 -4.90 7.13 6.22
C TYR A 76 -5.69 8.03 5.26
N ASN A 77 -4.99 8.85 4.47
CA ASN A 77 -5.61 9.81 3.55
C ASN A 77 -6.21 9.15 2.29
N GLY A 78 -5.69 7.98 1.87
CA GLY A 78 -6.23 7.11 0.79
C GLY A 78 -7.72 6.85 0.90
N ARG A 79 -8.19 6.78 2.14
CA ARG A 79 -9.56 6.45 2.50
C ARG A 79 -10.53 7.63 2.31
N VAL A 80 -10.03 8.87 2.28
CA VAL A 80 -10.84 10.08 2.09
C VAL A 80 -11.31 10.21 0.64
N LYS A 81 -10.50 9.76 -0.33
CA LYS A 81 -10.83 9.85 -1.76
C LYS A 81 -11.98 8.96 -2.21
N ASN A 82 -12.20 7.84 -1.53
CA ASN A 82 -13.08 6.80 -2.06
C ASN A 82 -14.53 6.88 -1.59
N THR A 83 -14.92 7.86 -0.77
CA THR A 83 -16.31 7.94 -0.31
C THR A 83 -16.75 9.33 0.13
N HIS A 84 -17.91 9.76 -0.37
CA HIS A 84 -18.86 10.64 0.33
C HIS A 84 -19.41 10.02 1.65
N LEU A 85 -18.64 9.14 2.31
CA LEU A 85 -19.05 8.38 3.49
C LEU A 85 -17.89 8.37 4.49
N PRO A 86 -18.11 8.82 5.74
CA PRO A 86 -17.11 8.84 6.80
C PRO A 86 -16.86 7.45 7.45
N ILE A 87 -17.06 6.36 6.70
CA ILE A 87 -17.06 4.99 7.25
C ILE A 87 -16.08 4.10 6.49
N VAL A 88 -14.95 3.79 7.14
CA VAL A 88 -14.08 2.66 6.84
C VAL A 88 -14.91 1.38 6.95
N THR A 89 -15.14 0.76 5.81
CA THR A 89 -15.56 -0.64 5.71
C THR A 89 -14.38 -1.47 5.22
N ASP A 90 -14.29 -2.73 5.67
CA ASP A 90 -13.15 -3.64 5.46
C ASP A 90 -12.80 -4.00 4.00
N SER A 91 -13.34 -3.31 2.99
CA SER A 91 -13.30 -3.81 1.61
C SER A 91 -13.42 -2.73 0.54
N ARG A 92 -12.62 -1.65 0.60
CA ARG A 92 -12.72 -0.53 -0.36
C ARG A 92 -11.45 0.27 -0.64
N CYS A 93 -10.25 -0.26 -0.43
CA CYS A 93 -9.02 0.51 -0.73
C CYS A 93 -8.16 -0.23 -1.77
N SER A 94 -8.18 0.27 -3.00
CA SER A 94 -7.26 -0.13 -4.07
C SER A 94 -5.95 0.64 -3.97
N MET A 95 -4.86 0.07 -4.49
CA MET A 95 -3.55 0.73 -4.51
C MET A 95 -3.59 2.10 -5.21
N THR A 96 -4.40 2.23 -6.27
CA THR A 96 -4.59 3.48 -7.00
C THR A 96 -5.18 4.58 -6.12
N ASN A 97 -6.24 4.29 -5.36
CA ASN A 97 -6.85 5.29 -4.48
C ASN A 97 -5.90 5.73 -3.37
N ALA A 98 -5.07 4.78 -2.94
CA ALA A 98 -4.00 5.01 -2.01
C ALA A 98 -2.98 6.02 -2.58
N ILE A 99 -2.37 5.71 -3.73
CA ILE A 99 -1.42 6.57 -4.43
C ILE A 99 -2.02 7.97 -4.67
N GLU A 100 -3.25 8.04 -5.17
CA GLU A 100 -3.94 9.30 -5.44
C GLU A 100 -4.12 10.19 -4.20
N ALA A 101 -4.19 9.63 -3.00
CA ALA A 101 -4.30 10.42 -1.78
C ALA A 101 -2.95 10.77 -1.17
N LEU A 102 -1.90 9.97 -1.33
CA LEU A 102 -0.53 10.44 -1.07
C LEU A 102 -0.23 11.65 -1.92
N GLU A 103 -0.66 11.57 -3.17
CA GLU A 103 -0.36 12.61 -4.11
C GLU A 103 -1.17 13.87 -3.81
N GLU A 104 -2.38 13.78 -3.27
CA GLU A 104 -3.19 14.95 -2.91
C GLU A 104 -2.89 15.50 -1.51
N PHE A 105 -2.77 14.60 -0.53
CA PHE A 105 -2.76 14.95 0.90
C PHE A 105 -1.47 14.51 1.63
N GLY A 106 -0.65 13.67 1.01
CA GLY A 106 0.57 13.13 1.61
C GLY A 106 0.30 12.31 2.87
N THR A 107 1.28 12.26 3.78
CA THR A 107 1.15 11.56 5.06
C THR A 107 1.90 12.26 6.20
N CYS A 108 1.35 12.27 7.40
CA CYS A 108 2.03 12.80 8.58
C CYS A 108 2.86 11.70 9.27
N LEU A 109 3.72 12.11 10.20
CA LEU A 109 4.40 11.17 11.08
C LEU A 109 3.41 10.48 12.03
N GLU A 110 3.70 9.23 12.37
CA GLU A 110 2.94 8.43 13.32
C GLU A 110 2.81 9.12 14.69
N SER A 111 3.83 9.88 15.10
CA SER A 111 3.81 10.65 16.35
C SER A 111 2.74 11.75 16.39
N ILE A 112 2.21 12.18 15.23
CA ILE A 112 1.18 13.22 15.12
C ILE A 112 -0.22 12.58 15.08
N TRP A 113 -0.36 11.47 14.37
CA TRP A 113 -1.62 10.74 14.24
C TRP A 113 -1.39 9.23 14.34
N PRO A 114 -1.16 8.72 15.56
CA PRO A 114 -0.79 7.33 15.75
C PRO A 114 -1.95 6.40 15.42
N TYR A 115 -1.63 5.24 14.90
CA TYR A 115 -2.55 4.18 14.57
C TYR A 115 -3.35 3.79 15.81
N ASP A 116 -4.67 3.91 15.67
CA ASP A 116 -5.62 3.57 16.71
C ASP A 116 -6.90 3.09 16.03
N ILE A 117 -7.18 1.80 16.25
CA ILE A 117 -8.34 1.11 15.69
C ILE A 117 -9.65 1.83 16.06
N SER A 118 -9.73 2.42 17.25
CA SER A 118 -10.92 3.17 17.69
C SER A 118 -11.11 4.51 16.96
N ARG A 119 -10.07 4.99 16.27
CA ARG A 119 -10.05 6.28 15.58
C ARG A 119 -9.98 6.17 14.07
N VAL A 120 -9.98 4.97 13.47
CA VAL A 120 -9.87 4.77 12.01
C VAL A 120 -10.95 5.45 11.18
N ASN A 121 -12.11 5.71 11.78
CA ASN A 121 -13.26 6.41 11.18
C ASN A 121 -13.33 7.89 11.59
N LYS A 122 -12.41 8.37 12.42
CA LYS A 122 -12.40 9.77 12.84
C LYS A 122 -11.70 10.61 11.80
N PHE A 123 -12.15 11.84 11.62
CA PHE A 123 -11.41 12.78 10.79
C PHE A 123 -10.04 13.08 11.44
N PRO A 124 -8.93 13.13 10.68
CA PRO A 124 -7.63 13.53 11.22
C PRO A 124 -7.68 14.92 11.87
N SER A 125 -6.74 15.20 12.77
CA SER A 125 -6.55 16.58 13.21
C SER A 125 -6.09 17.49 12.04
N ILE A 126 -6.41 18.77 12.11
CA ILE A 126 -5.92 19.77 11.14
C ILE A 126 -4.38 19.73 11.06
N GLN A 127 -3.73 19.57 12.20
CA GLN A 127 -2.27 19.43 12.29
C GLN A 127 -1.75 18.23 11.48
N ALA A 128 -2.43 17.08 11.54
CA ALA A 128 -2.06 15.90 10.76
C ALA A 128 -2.14 16.19 9.26
N PHE A 129 -3.18 16.90 8.82
CA PHE A 129 -3.34 17.28 7.41
C PHE A 129 -2.25 18.26 6.94
N GLU A 130 -2.00 19.34 7.69
CA GLU A 130 -0.96 20.32 7.37
C GLU A 130 0.44 19.71 7.30
N LYS A 131 0.73 18.75 8.18
CA LYS A 131 1.99 18.01 8.17
C LYS A 131 2.03 16.98 7.05
N GLY A 132 0.88 16.39 6.70
CA GLY A 132 0.73 15.47 5.58
C GLY A 132 1.08 16.11 4.24
N LEU A 133 0.61 17.34 4.01
CA LEU A 133 0.89 18.09 2.78
C LEU A 133 2.39 18.29 2.49
N LYS A 134 3.25 18.18 3.51
CA LYS A 134 4.71 18.30 3.38
C LYS A 134 5.40 17.02 2.92
N HIS A 135 4.71 15.88 2.99
CA HIS A 135 5.22 14.56 2.56
C HIS A 135 4.30 13.95 1.49
N ARG A 136 4.01 14.74 0.46
CA ARG A 136 3.30 14.27 -0.74
C ARG A 136 4.25 13.52 -1.64
N ILE A 137 3.73 12.50 -2.31
CA ILE A 137 4.47 11.89 -3.42
C ILE A 137 4.29 12.74 -4.66
N TYR A 138 5.33 12.79 -5.48
CA TYR A 138 5.32 13.51 -6.76
C TYR A 138 5.19 12.56 -7.96
N GLN A 139 5.58 11.30 -7.79
CA GLN A 139 5.61 10.32 -8.86
C GLN A 139 5.25 8.95 -8.30
N ALA A 140 4.53 8.16 -9.11
CA ALA A 140 4.31 6.74 -8.86
C ALA A 140 4.42 6.01 -10.19
N LEU A 141 5.30 5.01 -10.24
CA LEU A 141 5.57 4.26 -11.44
C LEU A 141 4.90 2.89 -11.36
N HIS A 142 4.21 2.51 -12.43
CA HIS A 142 3.63 1.19 -12.56
C HIS A 142 4.70 0.20 -13.03
N VAL A 143 5.07 -0.73 -12.15
CA VAL A 143 5.95 -1.86 -12.47
C VAL A 143 5.12 -2.96 -13.11
N LYS A 144 5.46 -3.36 -14.33
CA LYS A 144 4.80 -4.48 -15.00
C LYS A 144 5.04 -5.78 -14.24
N ILE A 145 4.10 -6.73 -14.40
CA ILE A 145 4.26 -8.11 -13.93
C ILE A 145 5.21 -8.84 -14.90
N ASP A 146 6.46 -8.41 -14.90
CA ASP A 146 7.57 -8.97 -15.64
C ASP A 146 8.76 -9.14 -14.69
N LEU A 147 9.38 -10.32 -14.71
CA LEU A 147 10.41 -10.67 -13.74
C LEU A 147 11.65 -9.78 -13.86
N ASN A 148 12.05 -9.41 -15.09
CA ASN A 148 13.23 -8.57 -15.30
C ASN A 148 12.94 -7.14 -14.87
N GLU A 149 11.75 -6.62 -15.16
CA GLU A 149 11.34 -5.28 -14.73
C GLU A 149 11.26 -5.18 -13.20
N MET A 150 10.64 -6.17 -12.55
CA MET A 150 10.56 -6.24 -11.08
C MET A 150 11.96 -6.32 -10.43
N LYS A 151 12.86 -7.16 -10.96
CA LYS A 151 14.24 -7.24 -10.47
C LYS A 151 15.00 -5.95 -10.71
N SER A 152 14.83 -5.32 -11.88
CA SER A 152 15.45 -4.04 -12.21
C SER A 152 15.00 -2.93 -11.28
N CYS A 153 13.72 -2.89 -10.91
CA CYS A 153 13.17 -1.94 -9.95
C CYS A 153 13.89 -2.04 -8.60
N LEU A 154 14.03 -3.26 -8.07
CA LEU A 154 14.77 -3.49 -6.82
C LEU A 154 16.25 -3.16 -6.96
N ALA A 155 16.90 -3.59 -8.03
CA ALA A 155 18.32 -3.34 -8.27
C ALA A 155 18.65 -1.85 -8.37
N GLN A 156 17.70 -1.04 -8.85
CA GLN A 156 17.80 0.43 -8.87
C GLN A 156 17.52 1.08 -7.51
N GLY A 157 17.22 0.30 -6.47
CA GLY A 157 16.99 0.78 -5.10
C GLY A 157 15.54 1.13 -4.78
N PHE A 158 14.59 0.81 -5.67
CA PHE A 158 13.19 1.17 -5.48
C PHE A 158 12.37 -0.04 -5.00
N PRO A 159 11.78 0.00 -3.79
CA PRO A 159 10.78 -0.97 -3.41
C PRO A 159 9.47 -0.70 -4.16
N PHE A 160 8.67 -1.76 -4.38
CA PHE A 160 7.36 -1.65 -4.99
C PHE A 160 6.32 -2.45 -4.20
N ALA A 161 5.06 -2.02 -4.30
CA ALA A 161 3.93 -2.68 -3.67
C ALA A 161 3.12 -3.47 -4.71
N PHE A 162 2.60 -4.63 -4.31
CA PHE A 162 1.72 -5.45 -5.15
C PHE A 162 0.67 -6.17 -4.29
N GLY A 163 -0.42 -6.60 -4.93
CA GLY A 163 -1.44 -7.43 -4.30
C GLY A 163 -1.26 -8.89 -4.70
N LEU A 164 -1.40 -9.81 -3.74
CA LEU A 164 -1.38 -11.24 -3.98
C LEU A 164 -2.58 -11.93 -3.33
N ARG A 165 -3.04 -13.02 -3.93
CA ARG A 165 -4.06 -13.88 -3.33
C ARG A 165 -3.37 -14.88 -2.41
N LEU A 166 -3.76 -14.86 -1.14
CA LEU A 166 -3.31 -15.82 -0.15
C LEU A 166 -4.22 -17.04 -0.15
N TYR A 167 -3.61 -18.21 -0.08
CA TYR A 167 -4.27 -19.50 0.04
C TYR A 167 -3.81 -20.18 1.33
N THR A 168 -4.64 -21.03 1.91
CA THR A 168 -4.33 -21.77 3.15
C THR A 168 -3.11 -22.69 3.04
N SER A 169 -2.59 -22.93 1.84
CA SER A 169 -1.36 -23.70 1.60
C SER A 169 -0.07 -22.91 1.88
N PHE A 170 -0.15 -21.60 2.14
CA PHE A 170 0.98 -20.73 2.46
C PHE A 170 1.10 -20.41 3.96
N ASP A 171 0.23 -21.01 4.77
CA ASP A 171 0.23 -21.00 6.24
C ASP A 171 0.86 -22.29 6.78
#